data_AF-A0A0Q5Z3N3-F1
#
_entry.id   AF-A0A0Q5Z3N3-F1
#
_cell.length_a   1.000
_cell.length_b   1.000
_cell.length_c   1.000
_cell.angle_alpha   90.00
_cell.angle_beta   90.00
_cell.angle_gamma   90.00
#
_symmetry.space_group_name_H-M   'P 1'
#
loop_
_entity.id
_entity.type
_entity.pdbx_description
1 polymer ?
#
loop_
_entity_poly.entity_id
_entity_poly.type
_entity_poly.pdbx_seq_one_letter_code
_entity_poly.pdbx_strand_id
1 'polypeptide(L)'
;MSTATIRIDDDLRERIARVAAANEQTPHSFMVRALAEKVDEAEWTLALRDEAAQRHAAVLAGEPTVEWHDMRDWLKRRVAEGAQKKRAKPAGK
;
A
#
# COMPACT_ATOMS: atom_id res chain seq x y z
N MET A 1 18.71 7.12 19.73
CA MET A 1 17.96 7.91 18.71
C MET A 1 18.92 8.90 18.09
N SER A 2 18.90 9.03 16.76
CA SER A 2 19.71 10.03 16.04
C SER A 2 18.91 11.31 15.87
N THR A 3 19.57 12.47 15.96
CA THR A 3 18.93 13.78 15.76
C THR A 3 19.30 14.29 14.36
N ALA A 4 18.29 14.62 13.56
CA ALA A 4 18.46 15.26 12.27
C ALA A 4 17.96 16.71 12.33
N THR A 5 18.72 17.66 11.77
CA THR A 5 18.29 19.05 11.65
C THR A 5 17.79 19.29 10.23
N ILE A 6 16.52 19.68 10.10
CA ILE A 6 15.86 19.94 8.80
C ILE A 6 15.51 21.42 8.73
N ARG A 7 15.88 22.09 7.63
CA ARG A 7 15.45 23.45 7.36
C ARG A 7 14.08 23.43 6.69
N ILE A 8 13.14 24.20 7.23
CA ILE A 8 11.80 24.38 6.69
C ILE A 8 11.48 25.87 6.66
N ASP A 9 10.72 26.30 5.66
CA ASP A 9 10.24 27.67 5.57
C ASP A 9 9.28 28.01 6.72
N ASP A 10 9.21 29.30 7.04
CA ASP A 10 8.40 29.82 8.15
C ASP A 10 6.91 29.50 7.99
N ASP A 11 6.36 29.63 6.77
CA ASP A 11 4.97 29.29 6.46
C ASP A 11 4.66 27.81 6.77
N LEU A 12 5.57 26.90 6.38
CA LEU A 12 5.38 25.48 6.63
C LEU A 12 5.42 25.18 8.13
N ARG A 13 6.33 25.82 8.87
CA ARG A 13 6.42 25.67 10.34
C ARG A 13 5.13 26.09 11.02
N GLU A 14 4.55 27.23 10.64
CA GLU A 14 3.28 27.72 11.20
C GLU A 14 2.12 26.78 10.90
N ARG A 15 2.04 26.28 9.67
CA ARG A 15 1.03 25.30 9.27
C ARG A 15 1.14 24.00 10.07
N ILE A 16 2.36 23.49 10.26
CA ILE A 16 2.61 22.30 11.09
C ILE A 16 2.14 22.54 12.52
N ALA A 17 2.50 23.69 13.12
CA ALA A 17 2.10 24.01 14.48
C ALA A 17 0.57 24.05 14.64
N ARG A 18 -0.14 24.68 13.70
CA ARG A 18 -1.60 24.75 13.70
C ARG A 18 -2.25 23.37 13.58
N VAL A 19 -1.78 22.54 12.64
CA VAL A 19 -2.34 21.19 12.42
C VAL A 19 -2.03 20.27 13.59
N ALA A 20 -0.82 20.30 14.13
CA ALA A 20 -0.44 19.50 15.29
C ALA A 20 -1.30 19.86 16.51
N ALA A 21 -1.48 21.15 16.80
CA ALA A 21 -2.33 21.62 17.88
C ALA A 21 -3.81 21.17 17.72
N ALA A 22 -4.35 21.24 16.50
CA ALA A 22 -5.71 20.79 16.21
C ALA A 22 -5.92 19.27 16.39
N ASN A 23 -4.84 18.50 16.39
CA ASN A 23 -4.85 17.04 16.59
C ASN A 23 -4.28 16.64 17.95
N GLU A 24 -4.15 17.59 18.90
CA GLU A 24 -3.60 17.33 20.24
C GLU A 24 -2.18 16.72 20.22
N GLN A 25 -1.38 17.11 19.23
CA GLN A 25 -0.01 16.63 19.03
C GLN A 25 1.01 17.76 19.14
N THR A 26 2.25 17.40 19.46
CA THR A 26 3.37 18.34 19.34
C THR A 26 3.83 18.47 17.88
N PRO A 27 4.36 19.62 17.44
CA PRO A 27 4.94 19.76 16.11
C PRO A 27 6.02 18.71 15.82
N HIS A 28 6.85 18.38 16.82
CA HIS A 28 7.89 17.37 16.68
C HIS A 28 7.31 15.97 16.43
N SER A 29 6.38 15.51 17.27
CA SER A 29 5.75 14.20 17.12
C SER A 29 4.97 14.10 15.81
N PHE A 30 4.32 15.18 15.38
CA PHE A 30 3.64 15.25 14.09
C PHE A 30 4.63 15.07 12.92
N MET A 31 5.75 15.81 12.92
CA MET A 31 6.77 15.71 11.87
C MET A 31 7.41 14.33 11.80
N VAL A 32 7.79 13.74 12.94
CA VAL A 32 8.40 12.40 12.97
C VAL A 32 7.44 11.36 12.40
N ARG A 33 6.17 11.41 12.80
CA ARG A 33 5.16 10.50 12.26
C ARG A 33 4.94 10.69 10.76
N ALA A 34 4.81 11.94 10.29
CA ALA A 34 4.64 12.22 8.88
C ALA A 34 5.82 11.71 8.04
N LEU A 35 7.04 11.81 8.55
CA LEU A 35 8.22 11.25 7.88
C LEU A 35 8.19 9.72 7.85
N ALA A 36 7.84 9.07 8.95
CA ALA A 36 7.72 7.61 9.00
C ALA A 36 6.66 7.11 8.00
N GLU A 37 5.46 7.70 8.03
CA GLU A 37 4.37 7.38 7.11
C GLU A 37 4.79 7.60 5.65
N LYS A 38 5.57 8.65 5.36
CA LYS A 38 6.03 8.92 4.00
C LYS A 38 7.12 7.96 3.52
N VAL A 39 8.00 7.51 4.43
CA VAL A 39 9.00 6.49 4.13
C VAL A 39 8.30 5.17 3.82
N ASP A 40 7.35 4.74 4.65
CA ASP A 40 6.59 3.51 4.42
C ASP A 40 5.89 3.55 3.05
N GLU A 41 5.18 4.64 2.72
CA GLU A 41 4.53 4.81 1.42
C GLU A 41 5.54 4.72 0.24
N ALA A 42 6.71 5.35 0.39
CA ALA A 42 7.74 5.36 -0.64
C ALA A 42 8.35 3.97 -0.84
N GLU A 43 8.63 3.24 0.25
CA GLU A 43 9.15 1.87 0.20
C GLU A 43 8.16 0.92 -0.48
N TRP A 44 6.87 1.01 -0.14
CA TRP A 44 5.82 0.24 -0.80
C TRP A 44 5.72 0.55 -2.30
N THR A 45 5.82 1.83 -2.66
CA THR A 45 5.78 2.26 -4.06
C THR A 45 6.98 1.75 -4.85
N LEU A 46 8.18 1.80 -4.26
CA LEU A 46 9.40 1.27 -4.86
C LEU A 46 9.31 -0.24 -5.05
N ALA A 47 8.92 -0.99 -4.01
CA ALA A 47 8.76 -2.43 -4.10
C ALA A 47 7.77 -2.84 -5.20
N LEU A 48 6.62 -2.15 -5.30
CA LEU A 48 5.64 -2.40 -6.36
C LEU A 48 6.22 -2.13 -7.75
N ARG A 49 6.96 -1.03 -7.91
CA ARG A 49 7.57 -0.67 -9.20
C ARG A 49 8.64 -1.67 -9.61
N ASP A 50 9.48 -2.10 -8.68
CA ASP A 50 10.53 -3.09 -8.93
C ASP A 50 9.92 -4.43 -9.32
N GLU A 51 8.88 -4.88 -8.61
CA GLU A 51 8.14 -6.10 -8.93
C GLU A 51 7.47 -6.02 -10.31
N ALA A 52 6.85 -4.88 -10.63
CA ALA A 52 6.23 -4.64 -11.93
C ALA A 52 7.27 -4.64 -13.07
N ALA A 53 8.42 -3.99 -12.86
CA ALA A 53 9.51 -3.96 -13.83
C ALA A 53 10.10 -5.36 -14.07
N GLN A 54 10.33 -6.13 -13.00
CA GLN A 54 10.79 -7.52 -13.09
C GLN A 54 9.81 -8.39 -13.88
N ARG A 55 8.51 -8.32 -13.55
CA ARG A 55 7.47 -9.07 -14.28
C ARG A 55 7.39 -8.65 -15.74
N HIS A 56 7.45 -7.35 -16.03
CA HIS A 56 7.42 -6.87 -17.40
C HIS A 56 8.63 -7.38 -18.21
N ALA A 57 9.82 -7.39 -17.61
CA ALA A 57 11.01 -7.96 -18.25
C ALA A 57 10.85 -9.47 -18.52
N ALA A 58 10.26 -10.23 -17.59
CA ALA A 58 9.94 -11.65 -17.79
C ALA A 58 8.96 -11.88 -18.96
N VAL A 59 7.90 -11.06 -19.06
CA VAL A 59 6.98 -11.12 -20.20
C VAL A 59 7.71 -10.85 -21.52
N LEU A 60 8.57 -9.83 -21.57
CA LEU A 60 9.38 -9.53 -22.76
C LEU A 60 10.37 -10.65 -23.10
N ALA A 61 10.87 -11.37 -22.10
CA ALA A 61 11.73 -12.54 -22.27
C ALA A 61 10.97 -13.79 -22.74
N GLY A 62 9.64 -13.71 -22.89
CA GLY A 62 8.80 -14.81 -23.35
C GLY A 62 8.44 -15.81 -22.25
N GLU A 63 8.51 -15.42 -20.98
CA GLU A 63 8.00 -16.27 -19.90
C GLU A 63 6.49 -16.51 -20.06
N PRO A 64 5.96 -17.67 -19.62
CA PRO A 64 4.55 -18.01 -19.78
C PRO A 64 3.63 -16.99 -19.10
N THR A 65 2.78 -16.35 -19.90
CA THR A 65 1.72 -15.44 -19.43
C THR A 65 0.34 -16.07 -19.56
N VAL A 66 -0.62 -15.53 -18.82
CA VAL A 66 -2.04 -15.90 -18.94
C VAL A 66 -2.80 -14.71 -19.51
N GLU A 67 -3.63 -14.97 -20.53
CA GLU A 67 -4.53 -13.95 -21.08
C GLU A 67 -5.50 -13.45 -20.00
N TRP A 68 -5.69 -12.14 -19.94
CA TRP A 68 -6.49 -11.51 -18.88
C TRP A 68 -7.92 -12.04 -18.82
N HIS A 69 -8.52 -12.32 -19.99
CA HIS A 69 -9.88 -12.85 -20.08
C HIS A 69 -9.98 -14.23 -19.43
N ASP A 70 -9.02 -15.10 -19.68
CA ASP A 70 -8.97 -16.45 -19.11
C ASP A 70 -8.76 -16.41 -17.60
N MET A 71 -7.84 -15.56 -17.12
CA MET A 71 -7.63 -15.33 -15.69
C MET A 71 -8.88 -14.79 -15.00
N ARG A 72 -9.53 -13.78 -15.59
CA ARG A 72 -10.75 -13.16 -15.06
C ARG A 72 -11.89 -14.17 -14.97
N ASP A 73 -12.09 -14.97 -16.01
CA ASP A 73 -13.19 -15.93 -16.06
C ASP A 73 -12.92 -17.09 -15.08
N TRP A 74 -11.66 -17.52 -14.94
CA TRP A 74 -11.25 -18.44 -13.88
C TRP A 74 -11.51 -17.88 -12.48
N LEU A 75 -11.17 -16.61 -12.21
CA LEU A 75 -11.43 -15.96 -10.91
C LEU A 75 -12.92 -15.90 -10.59
N LYS A 76 -13.76 -15.51 -11.55
CA LYS A 76 -15.23 -15.47 -11.39
C LYS A 76 -15.79 -16.84 -11.02
N ARG A 77 -15.36 -17.88 -11.75
CA ARG A 77 -15.75 -19.26 -11.45
C ARG A 77 -15.31 -19.69 -10.05
N ARG A 78 -14.06 -19.39 -9.66
CA ARG A 78 -13.52 -19.73 -8.34
C ARG A 78 -14.29 -19.06 -7.20
N VAL A 79 -14.69 -17.80 -7.36
CA VAL A 79 -15.52 -17.09 -6.37
C VAL A 79 -16.91 -17.73 -6.26
N ALA A 80 -17.54 -18.06 -7.39
CA ALA A 80 -18.84 -18.73 -7.41
C ALA A 80 -18.79 -20.11 -6.73
N GLU A 81 -17.78 -20.92 -7.05
CA GLU A 81 -17.56 -22.25 -6.43
C GLU A 81 -17.26 -22.15 -4.94
N GLY A 82 -16.46 -21.17 -4.51
CA GLY A 82 -16.18 -20.91 -3.09
C GLY A 82 -17.42 -20.48 -2.31
N ALA A 83 -18.28 -19.67 -2.93
CA ALA A 83 -19.57 -19.29 -2.36
C ALA A 83 -20.54 -20.48 -2.27
N GLN A 84 -20.54 -21.37 -3.26
CA GLN A 84 -21.33 -22.60 -3.24
C GLN A 84 -20.85 -23.60 -2.18
N LYS A 85 -19.54 -23.77 -1.99
CA LYS A 85 -18.97 -24.60 -0.92
C LYS A 85 -19.31 -24.08 0.48
N LYS A 86 -19.37 -22.75 0.68
CA LYS A 86 -19.83 -22.14 1.94
C LYS A 86 -21.33 -22.37 2.20
N ARG A 87 -22.17 -22.32 1.16
CA ARG A 87 -23.62 -22.59 1.25
C ARG A 87 -23.95 -24.07 1.45
N ALA A 88 -23.11 -24.98 0.96
CA ALA A 88 -23.27 -26.43 1.11
C ALA A 88 -22.89 -26.98 2.50
N LYS A 89 -22.51 -26.12 3.47
CA LYS A 89 -22.38 -26.48 4.89
C LYS A 89 -23.60 -25.99 5.69
N PRO A 90 -24.76 -26.68 5.69
CA PRO A 90 -25.73 -26.56 6.76
C PRO A 90 -25.27 -27.39 7.98
N ALA A 91 -25.62 -26.88 9.17
CA ALA A 91 -25.20 -27.29 10.50
C ALA A 91 -25.17 -28.80 10.75
N GLY A 92 -24.03 -29.29 11.26
CA GLY A 92 -24.02 -30.49 12.08
C GLY A 92 -24.74 -30.20 13.39
N LYS A 93 -25.82 -30.95 13.65
CA LYS A 93 -26.38 -31.17 14.99
C LYS A 93 -25.62 -32.30 15.66
#